data_AF-K0M939-F1
#
_entry.id   AF-K0M939-F1
#
_cell.length_a   1.000
_cell.length_b   1.000
_cell.length_c   1.000
_cell.angle_alpha   90.00
_cell.angle_beta   90.00
_cell.angle_gamma   90.00
#
_symmetry.space_group_name_H-M   'P 1'
#
loop_
_entity.id
_entity.type
_entity.pdbx_description
1 polymer ?
#
loop_
_entity_poly.entity_id
_entity_poly.type
_entity_poly.pdbx_seq_one_letter_code
_entity_poly.pdbx_strand_id
1 'polypeptide(L)'
;MKMPIGCYKGQDVAALPTKYLAWLVSQDAIRFKRWPLIKEAMRVLRIRFDSFDDLVAELQVDTPPPEYWKTAKRAGQKKAEQAEKLRALEERRAAEHQQRRQAIKARRETLTPPAEAPAGVLDASYYVRQARQQKPADPNDVSDLL
;
A
#
# COMPACT_ATOMS: atom_id res chain seq x y z
N MET A 1 -23.72 -23.19 -24.05
CA MET A 1 -22.23 -23.23 -24.15
C MET A 1 -21.70 -23.57 -22.77
N LYS A 2 -20.70 -24.44 -22.61
CA LYS A 2 -20.15 -24.77 -21.27
C LYS A 2 -19.06 -23.78 -20.84
N MET A 3 -19.04 -23.46 -19.55
CA MET A 3 -18.07 -22.57 -18.92
C MET A 3 -16.69 -23.24 -18.84
N PRO A 4 -15.62 -22.66 -19.41
CA PRO A 4 -14.32 -23.33 -19.48
C PRO A 4 -13.42 -23.06 -18.27
N ILE A 5 -13.75 -22.09 -17.40
CA ILE A 5 -12.88 -21.60 -16.33
C ILE A 5 -13.65 -21.21 -15.06
N GLY A 6 -12.92 -21.07 -13.95
CA GLY A 6 -13.46 -20.54 -12.69
C GLY A 6 -14.26 -21.57 -11.89
N CYS A 7 -14.95 -21.07 -10.88
CA CYS A 7 -15.75 -21.88 -9.95
C CYS A 7 -16.92 -22.63 -10.59
N TYR A 8 -17.37 -22.21 -11.78
CA TYR A 8 -18.48 -22.82 -12.50
C TYR A 8 -18.05 -23.64 -13.73
N LYS A 9 -16.78 -24.08 -13.79
CA LYS A 9 -16.26 -24.85 -14.93
C LYS A 9 -17.13 -26.09 -15.22
N GLY A 10 -17.45 -26.30 -16.49
CA GLY A 10 -18.27 -27.42 -16.97
C GLY A 10 -19.78 -27.17 -16.94
N GLN A 11 -20.25 -26.13 -16.25
CA GLN A 11 -21.67 -25.77 -16.20
C GLN A 11 -22.09 -24.98 -17.44
N ASP A 12 -23.39 -24.97 -17.74
CA ASP A 12 -23.89 -24.15 -18.86
C ASP A 12 -23.88 -22.67 -18.50
N VAL A 13 -23.45 -21.82 -19.43
CA VAL A 13 -23.43 -20.36 -19.26
C VAL A 13 -24.82 -19.83 -18.91
N ALA A 14 -25.88 -20.41 -19.47
CA ALA A 14 -27.26 -20.02 -19.21
C ALA A 14 -27.73 -20.34 -17.77
N ALA A 15 -27.08 -21.28 -17.09
CA ALA A 15 -27.42 -21.69 -15.72
C ALA A 15 -26.65 -20.90 -14.65
N LEU A 16 -25.72 -20.02 -15.04
CA LEU A 16 -24.87 -19.31 -14.09
C LEU A 16 -25.60 -18.13 -13.45
N PRO A 17 -25.25 -17.73 -12.20
CA PRO A 17 -25.83 -16.55 -11.57
C PRO A 17 -25.51 -15.26 -12.32
N THR A 18 -26.46 -14.32 -12.36
CA THR A 18 -26.34 -13.03 -13.05
C THR A 18 -25.15 -12.23 -12.53
N LYS A 19 -24.93 -12.22 -11.21
CA LYS A 19 -23.76 -11.59 -10.59
C LYS A 19 -22.42 -12.12 -11.13
N TYR A 20 -22.34 -13.42 -11.38
CA TYR A 20 -21.11 -14.04 -11.89
C TYR A 20 -20.91 -13.71 -13.37
N LEU A 21 -21.97 -13.72 -14.17
CA LEU A 21 -21.91 -13.30 -15.58
C LEU A 21 -21.51 -11.82 -15.70
N ALA A 22 -22.06 -10.93 -14.88
CA ALA A 22 -21.69 -9.52 -14.84
C ALA A 22 -20.22 -9.33 -14.45
N TRP A 23 -19.75 -10.04 -13.40
CA TRP A 23 -18.34 -10.06 -13.04
C TRP A 23 -17.48 -10.53 -14.21
N LEU A 24 -17.84 -11.63 -14.87
CA LEU A 24 -17.09 -12.19 -15.99
C LEU A 24 -16.92 -11.19 -17.15
N VAL A 25 -18.00 -10.48 -17.50
CA VAL A 25 -17.99 -9.46 -18.56
C VAL A 25 -17.14 -8.25 -18.17
N SER A 26 -17.06 -7.91 -16.88
CA SER A 26 -16.21 -6.80 -16.42
C SER A 26 -14.71 -7.08 -16.57
N GLN A 27 -14.28 -8.35 -16.59
CA GLN A 27 -12.85 -8.73 -16.60
C GLN A 27 -12.19 -8.56 -17.99
N ASP A 28 -11.39 -7.52 -18.17
CA ASP A 28 -10.66 -7.24 -19.42
C ASP A 28 -9.81 -8.41 -19.90
N ALA A 29 -9.00 -8.99 -19.00
CA ALA A 29 -8.12 -10.11 -19.34
C ALA A 29 -8.89 -11.32 -19.91
N ILE A 30 -10.14 -11.51 -19.47
CA ILE A 30 -11.00 -12.58 -19.97
C ILE A 30 -11.63 -12.17 -21.31
N ARG A 31 -12.08 -10.92 -21.45
CA ARG A 31 -12.66 -10.38 -22.70
C ARG A 31 -11.74 -10.58 -23.89
N PHE A 32 -10.47 -10.23 -23.76
CA PHE A 32 -9.50 -10.36 -24.85
C PHE A 32 -9.15 -11.82 -25.17
N LYS A 33 -9.10 -12.70 -24.16
CA LYS A 33 -8.70 -14.11 -24.36
C LYS A 33 -9.85 -15.02 -24.76
N ARG A 34 -11.10 -14.68 -24.43
CA ARG A 34 -12.26 -15.58 -24.50
C ARG A 34 -13.50 -14.85 -25.00
N TRP A 35 -13.37 -14.10 -26.08
CA TRP A 35 -14.48 -13.32 -26.65
C TRP A 35 -15.78 -14.11 -26.93
N PRO A 36 -15.75 -15.35 -27.45
CA PRO A 36 -16.98 -16.13 -27.66
C PRO A 36 -17.75 -16.40 -26.36
N LEU A 37 -17.04 -16.64 -25.25
CA LEU A 37 -17.65 -16.83 -23.94
C LEU A 37 -18.35 -15.55 -23.46
N ILE A 38 -17.71 -14.40 -23.69
CA ILE A 38 -18.27 -13.10 -23.32
C ILE A 38 -19.51 -12.77 -24.14
N LYS A 39 -19.50 -13.06 -25.44
CA LYS A 39 -20.69 -12.92 -26.30
C LYS A 39 -21.86 -13.73 -25.78
N GLU A 40 -21.64 -14.99 -25.41
CA GLU A 40 -22.70 -15.82 -24.82
C GLU A 40 -23.17 -15.28 -23.46
N ALA A 41 -22.25 -14.85 -22.59
CA ALA A 41 -22.60 -14.24 -21.32
C ALA A 41 -23.45 -12.97 -21.51
N MET A 42 -23.08 -12.09 -22.44
CA MET A 42 -23.86 -10.88 -22.77
C MET A 42 -25.23 -11.22 -23.35
N ARG A 43 -25.33 -12.27 -24.19
CA ARG A 43 -26.61 -12.74 -24.73
C ARG A 43 -27.55 -13.20 -23.61
N VAL A 44 -27.05 -14.00 -22.67
CA VAL A 44 -27.81 -14.46 -21.51
C VAL A 44 -28.23 -13.29 -20.62
N LEU A 45 -27.30 -12.37 -20.35
CA LEU A 45 -27.60 -11.18 -19.55
C LEU A 45 -28.71 -10.34 -20.20
N ARG A 46 -28.66 -10.10 -21.52
CA ARG A 46 -29.69 -9.36 -22.24
C ARG A 46 -31.08 -9.98 -22.05
N ILE A 47 -31.20 -11.30 -22.20
CA ILE A 47 -32.47 -12.02 -22.00
C ILE A 47 -32.98 -11.84 -20.56
N ARG A 48 -32.09 -11.85 -19.57
CA ARG A 48 -32.49 -11.65 -18.15
C ARG A 48 -32.89 -10.21 -17.85
N PHE A 49 -32.26 -9.24 -18.51
CA PHE A 49 -32.65 -7.82 -18.37
C PHE A 49 -34.06 -7.55 -18.91
N ASP A 50 -34.56 -8.37 -19.85
CA ASP A 50 -35.95 -8.26 -20.31
C ASP A 50 -36.96 -8.66 -19.22
N SER A 51 -36.54 -9.32 -18.14
CA SER A 51 -37.36 -9.71 -16.98
C SER A 51 -36.85 -9.00 -15.71
N PHE A 52 -37.15 -7.70 -15.61
CA PHE A 52 -36.58 -6.83 -14.58
C PHE A 52 -36.91 -7.26 -13.14
N ASP A 53 -38.14 -7.69 -12.87
CA ASP A 53 -38.56 -8.07 -11.51
C ASP A 53 -37.81 -9.32 -11.00
N ASP A 54 -37.67 -10.34 -11.84
CA ASP A 54 -36.91 -11.56 -11.53
C ASP A 54 -35.43 -11.24 -11.29
N LEU A 55 -34.89 -10.28 -12.07
CA LEU A 55 -33.51 -9.83 -11.92
C LEU A 55 -33.30 -9.11 -10.58
N VAL A 56 -34.22 -8.24 -10.18
CA VAL A 56 -34.17 -7.55 -8.88
C VAL A 56 -34.21 -8.59 -7.76
N ALA A 57 -35.12 -9.56 -7.83
CA ALA A 57 -35.22 -10.62 -6.83
C ALA A 57 -33.93 -11.48 -6.73
N GLU A 58 -33.28 -11.78 -7.86
CA GLU A 58 -32.01 -12.52 -7.87
C GLU A 58 -30.85 -11.70 -7.26
N LEU A 59 -30.80 -10.40 -7.56
CA LEU A 59 -29.70 -9.51 -7.16
C LEU A 59 -29.88 -8.90 -5.78
N GLN A 60 -31.08 -8.95 -5.22
CA GLN A 60 -31.37 -8.46 -3.88
C GLN A 60 -30.57 -9.27 -2.86
N VAL A 61 -29.69 -8.58 -2.14
CA VAL A 61 -28.89 -9.15 -1.06
C VAL A 61 -29.50 -8.67 0.26
N ASP A 62 -30.49 -9.42 0.75
CA ASP A 62 -31.16 -9.10 2.02
C ASP A 62 -30.33 -9.47 3.25
N THR A 63 -29.35 -10.35 3.08
CA THR A 63 -28.47 -10.79 4.16
C THR A 63 -27.11 -10.13 4.02
N PRO A 64 -26.59 -9.46 5.07
CA PRO A 64 -25.25 -8.92 5.03
C PRO A 64 -24.26 -10.05 4.73
N PRO A 65 -23.20 -9.79 3.93
CA PRO A 65 -22.24 -10.82 3.58
C PRO A 65 -21.70 -11.46 4.87
N PRO A 66 -21.60 -12.80 4.95
CA PRO A 66 -21.03 -13.45 6.12
C PRO A 66 -19.65 -12.86 6.36
N GLU A 67 -19.28 -12.60 7.63
CA GLU A 67 -17.99 -12.02 7.99
C GLU A 67 -16.85 -13.04 7.79
N TYR A 68 -16.65 -13.56 6.58
CA TYR A 68 -15.62 -14.55 6.22
C TYR A 68 -14.19 -14.04 6.50
N TRP A 69 -14.02 -12.72 6.64
CA TRP A 69 -12.77 -12.05 6.96
C TRP A 69 -12.50 -11.90 8.47
N LYS A 70 -13.50 -12.07 9.34
CA LYS A 70 -13.35 -12.09 10.81
C LYS A 70 -13.28 -13.52 11.35
N THR A 71 -12.56 -14.40 10.68
CA THR A 71 -12.22 -15.69 11.29
C THR A 71 -11.13 -15.49 12.34
N ALA A 72 -11.29 -16.07 13.53
CA ALA A 72 -10.31 -15.96 14.63
C ALA A 72 -8.89 -16.34 14.19
N LYS A 73 -8.79 -17.29 13.25
CA LYS A 73 -7.53 -17.70 12.61
C LYS A 73 -6.85 -16.58 11.81
N ARG A 74 -7.61 -15.81 11.01
CA ARG A 74 -7.07 -14.65 10.26
C ARG A 74 -6.72 -13.48 11.18
N ALA A 75 -7.49 -13.25 12.23
CA ALA A 75 -7.18 -12.23 13.23
C ALA A 75 -5.85 -12.54 13.95
N GLY A 76 -5.60 -13.82 14.27
CA GLY A 76 -4.32 -14.28 14.82
C GLY A 76 -3.14 -14.10 13.86
N GLN A 77 -3.31 -14.50 12.59
CA GLN A 77 -2.27 -14.32 11.56
C GLN A 77 -1.92 -12.85 11.33
N LYS A 78 -2.91 -11.96 11.27
CA LYS A 78 -2.69 -10.52 11.08
C LYS A 78 -1.93 -9.89 12.26
N LYS A 79 -2.19 -10.34 13.50
CA LYS A 79 -1.43 -9.90 14.69
C LYS A 79 0.02 -10.38 14.65
N ALA A 80 0.27 -11.61 14.22
CA ALA A 80 1.63 -12.14 14.07
C ALA A 80 2.41 -11.38 12.99
N GLU A 81 1.82 -11.16 11.81
CA GLU A 81 2.43 -10.39 10.72
C GLU A 81 2.69 -8.92 11.13
N GLN A 82 1.81 -8.31 11.92
CA GLN A 82 2.03 -6.97 12.45
C GLN A 82 3.19 -6.92 13.45
N ALA A 83 3.33 -7.93 14.32
CA ALA A 83 4.42 -8.02 15.28
C ALA A 83 5.78 -8.19 14.57
N GLU A 84 5.85 -9.03 13.53
CA GLU A 84 7.07 -9.19 12.71
C GLU A 84 7.44 -7.90 11.97
N LYS A 85 6.45 -7.22 11.37
CA LYS A 85 6.67 -5.93 10.70
C LYS A 85 7.15 -4.85 11.66
N LEU A 86 6.63 -4.83 12.89
CA LEU A 86 7.09 -3.89 13.92
C LEU A 86 8.53 -4.17 14.33
N ARG A 87 8.91 -5.44 14.58
CA ARG A 87 10.29 -5.83 14.90
C ARG A 87 11.27 -5.45 13.80
N ALA A 88 10.94 -5.75 12.54
CA ALA A 88 11.78 -5.40 11.39
C ALA A 88 11.96 -3.87 11.24
N LEU A 89 10.95 -3.08 11.61
CA LEU A 89 11.00 -1.62 11.57
C LEU A 89 11.86 -1.07 12.71
N GLU A 90 11.78 -1.64 13.91
CA GLU A 90 12.64 -1.30 15.05
C GLU A 90 14.12 -1.63 14.78
N GLU A 91 14.41 -2.79 14.20
CA GLU A 91 15.77 -3.17 13.80
C GLU A 91 16.34 -2.20 12.76
N ARG A 92 15.53 -1.78 11.78
CA ARG A 92 15.93 -0.76 10.80
C ARG A 92 16.24 0.59 11.46
N ARG A 93 15.41 1.04 12.41
CA ARG A 93 15.67 2.29 13.15
C ARG A 93 16.96 2.18 13.98
N ALA A 94 17.19 1.04 14.62
CA ALA A 94 18.40 0.82 15.41
C ALA A 94 19.66 0.86 14.53
N ALA A 95 19.62 0.22 13.35
CA ALA A 95 20.70 0.28 12.38
C ALA A 95 20.95 1.70 11.86
N GLU A 96 19.89 2.46 11.54
CA GLU A 96 20.00 3.85 11.12
C GLU A 96 20.62 4.74 12.22
N HIS A 97 20.19 4.55 13.47
CA HIS A 97 20.77 5.27 14.61
C HIS A 97 22.25 4.93 14.82
N GLN A 98 22.66 3.68 14.63
CA GLN A 98 24.07 3.29 14.70
C GLN A 98 24.90 3.94 13.59
N GLN A 99 24.39 3.94 12.35
CA GLN A 99 25.04 4.61 11.23
C GLN A 99 25.19 6.12 11.46
N ARG A 100 24.15 6.79 11.97
CA ARG A 100 24.23 8.22 12.34
C ARG A 100 25.29 8.47 13.41
N ARG A 101 25.39 7.61 14.44
CA ARG A 101 26.41 7.74 15.49
C ARG A 101 27.82 7.59 14.92
N GLN A 102 28.04 6.61 14.04
CA GLN A 102 29.32 6.40 13.37
C GLN A 102 29.68 7.58 12.47
N ALA A 103 28.71 8.12 11.71
CA ALA A 103 28.92 9.30 10.87
C ALA A 103 29.28 10.55 11.69
N ILE A 104 28.63 10.77 12.84
CA ILE A 104 28.98 11.88 13.75
C ILE A 104 30.38 11.68 14.33
N LYS A 105 30.75 10.46 14.73
CA LYS A 105 32.09 10.15 15.25
C LYS A 105 33.16 10.38 14.18
N ALA A 106 32.97 9.86 12.97
CA ALA A 106 33.88 10.08 11.86
C ALA A 106 34.02 11.56 11.51
N ARG A 107 32.92 12.33 11.52
CA ARG A 107 32.95 13.78 11.31
C ARG A 107 33.70 14.54 12.40
N ARG A 108 33.67 14.06 13.65
CA ARG A 108 34.44 14.64 14.76
C ARG A 108 35.93 14.34 14.62
N GLU A 109 36.29 13.16 14.11
CA GLU A 109 37.68 12.77 13.90
C GLU A 109 38.33 13.50 12.71
N THR A 110 37.54 13.88 11.69
CA THR A 110 38.03 14.69 10.55
C THR A 110 38.06 16.19 10.80
N LEU A 111 37.45 16.67 11.90
CA LEU A 111 37.56 18.06 12.32
C LEU A 111 38.89 18.25 13.06
N THR A 112 39.89 18.80 12.37
CA THR A 112 41.07 19.36 13.02
C THR A 112 40.64 20.46 13.98
N PRO A 113 41.12 20.48 15.24
CA PRO A 113 40.90 21.63 16.11
C PRO A 113 41.50 22.87 15.44
N PRO A 114 40.84 24.04 15.51
CA PRO A 114 41.43 25.26 14.97
C PRO A 114 42.78 25.50 15.65
N ALA A 115 43.83 25.60 14.84
CA ALA A 115 45.15 26.02 15.29
C ALA A 115 45.02 27.48 15.78
N GLU A 116 45.33 27.67 17.06
CA GLU A 116 45.44 28.94 17.78
C GLU A 116 44.19 29.83 17.79
N ALA A 117 43.48 29.78 18.92
CA ALA A 117 42.59 30.85 19.35
C ALA A 117 43.40 32.15 19.54
N PRO A 118 43.04 33.29 18.90
CA PRO A 118 43.66 34.58 19.21
C PRO A 118 43.46 34.88 20.70
N ALA A 119 44.54 35.27 21.37
CA ALA A 119 44.56 35.54 22.80
C ALA A 119 43.60 36.69 23.15
N GLY A 120 42.40 36.34 23.60
CA GLY A 120 41.37 37.30 23.99
C GLY A 120 39.97 36.75 23.80
N VAL A 121 39.52 35.96 24.79
CA VAL A 121 38.11 35.61 25.04
C VAL A 121 37.42 34.77 23.96
N LEU A 122 37.42 33.44 24.15
CA LEU A 122 36.60 32.53 23.35
C LEU A 122 35.91 31.52 24.26
N ASP A 123 34.83 31.97 24.88
CA ASP A 123 33.86 31.08 25.55
C ASP A 123 33.10 30.24 24.51
N ALA A 124 32.59 29.07 24.89
CA ALA A 124 31.91 28.11 24.01
C ALA A 124 30.77 28.72 23.17
N SER A 125 30.21 29.84 23.65
CA SER A 125 29.23 30.68 23.00
C SER A 125 29.71 31.31 21.67
N TYR A 126 31.01 31.60 21.52
CA TYR A 126 31.58 32.17 20.29
C TYR A 126 31.53 31.18 19.12
N TYR A 127 31.94 29.92 19.35
CA TYR A 127 31.95 28.89 18.32
C TYR A 127 30.53 28.49 17.88
N VAL A 128 29.55 28.50 18.79
CA VAL A 128 28.12 28.26 18.46
C VAL A 128 27.57 29.38 17.58
N ARG A 129 27.96 30.64 17.81
CA ARG A 129 27.53 31.80 17.00
C ARG A 129 28.12 31.75 15.59
N GLN A 130 29.40 31.41 15.48
CA GLN A 130 30.09 31.30 14.19
C GLN A 130 29.58 30.12 13.35
N ALA A 131 29.27 28.97 13.98
CA ALA A 131 28.67 27.83 13.29
C ALA A 131 27.24 28.09 12.78
N ARG A 132 26.47 28.97 13.45
CA ARG A 132 25.16 29.44 12.96
C ARG A 132 25.30 30.37 11.74
N GLN A 133 26.35 31.20 11.70
CA GLN A 133 26.59 32.10 10.58
C GLN A 133 27.18 31.40 9.34
N GLN A 134 27.88 30.28 9.51
CA GLN A 134 28.46 29.50 8.41
C GLN A 134 27.54 28.41 7.85
N LYS A 135 26.29 28.31 8.33
CA LYS A 135 25.33 27.35 7.78
C LYS A 135 24.97 27.82 6.36
N PRO A 136 25.34 27.08 5.29
CA PRO A 136 24.83 27.40 3.97
C PRO A 136 23.30 27.29 4.01
N ALA A 137 22.61 28.27 3.41
CA ALA A 137 21.16 28.22 3.27
C ALA A 137 20.79 26.89 2.59
N ASP A 138 19.97 26.09 3.27
CA ASP A 138 19.44 24.87 2.69
C ASP A 138 18.39 25.28 1.65
N PRO A 139 18.56 24.93 0.36
CA PRO A 139 17.62 25.33 -0.69
C PRO A 139 16.21 24.75 -0.50
N ASN A 140 16.00 23.86 0.48
CA ASN A 140 14.70 23.32 0.88
C ASN A 140 14.24 23.77 2.29
N ASP A 141 14.87 24.78 2.91
CA ASP A 141 14.39 25.34 4.17
C ASP A 141 13.12 26.18 3.94
N VAL A 142 11.95 25.56 4.11
CA VAL A 142 10.62 26.19 3.92
C VAL A 142 10.24 27.07 5.12
N SER A 143 11.19 27.35 6.02
CA SER A 143 10.97 28.08 7.26
C SER A 143 10.72 29.58 7.08
N ASP A 144 10.98 30.13 5.89
CA ASP A 144 10.78 31.56 5.55
C ASP A 144 9.46 31.87 4.81
N LEU A 145 8.52 30.91 4.73
CA LEU A 145 7.21 31.08 4.08
C LEU A 145 6.02 31.27 5.05
N LEU A 146 6.24 32.00 6.15
CA LEU A 146 5.16 32.52 7.00
C LEU A 146 5.38 34.01 7.34
#